data_AF-A0A1Q7YR92-F1
#
_entry.id   AF-A0A1Q7YR92-F1
#
_cell.length_a   1.000
_cell.length_b   1.000
_cell.length_c   1.000
_cell.angle_alpha   90.00
_cell.angle_beta   90.00
_cell.angle_gamma   90.00
#
_symmetry.space_group_name_H-M   'P 1'
#
loop_
_entity.id
_entity.type
_entity.pdbx_description
1 polymer ?
#
loop_
_entity_poly.entity_id
_entity_poly.type
_entity_poly.pdbx_seq_one_letter_code
_entity_poly.pdbx_strand_id
1 'polypeptide(L)'
;MKPVLLDTGVVVALLDRSERFHERCAQVIGDVTAPLITCEAVIAESCYLLRRLKGASEAVLANVASGIFQIPLQLPQSAQQVILQPSSGARKY
;
A
#
# COMPACT_ATOMS: atom_id res chain seq x y z
N MET A 1 18.64 4.54 -0.30
CA MET A 1 17.43 4.77 0.53
C MET A 1 16.59 3.51 0.52
N LYS A 2 15.92 3.15 1.62
CA LYS A 2 15.03 1.97 1.65
C LYS A 2 13.62 2.41 1.23
N PRO A 3 12.97 1.73 0.26
CA PRO A 3 11.61 2.07 -0.13
C PRO A 3 10.63 1.76 1.00
N VAL A 4 9.48 2.43 1.01
CA VAL A 4 8.39 2.20 1.96
C VAL A 4 7.34 1.35 1.28
N LEU A 5 7.09 0.16 1.83
CA LEU A 5 6.05 -0.74 1.35
C LEU A 5 4.68 -0.29 1.88
N LEU A 6 3.75 0.02 0.97
CA LEU A 6 2.38 0.38 1.29
C LEU A 6 1.48 -0.85 1.31
N ASP A 7 0.73 -0.97 2.39
CA ASP A 7 -0.38 -1.90 2.56
C ASP A 7 -1.71 -1.25 2.13
N THR A 8 -2.74 -2.06 1.90
CA THR A 8 -4.09 -1.61 1.54
C THR A 8 -4.65 -0.63 2.56
N GLY A 9 -4.47 -0.88 3.86
CA GLY A 9 -4.97 0.01 4.90
C GLY A 9 -4.41 1.43 4.81
N VAL A 10 -3.15 1.56 4.38
CA VAL A 10 -2.51 2.87 4.16
C VAL A 10 -3.13 3.60 2.97
N VAL A 11 -3.34 2.91 1.85
CA VAL A 11 -3.97 3.50 0.65
C VAL A 11 -5.39 3.96 0.95
N VAL A 12 -6.17 3.14 1.67
CA VAL A 12 -7.54 3.49 2.10
C VAL A 12 -7.51 4.71 3.02
N ALA A 13 -6.65 4.72 4.04
CA ALA A 13 -6.53 5.84 4.96
C ALA A 13 -6.10 7.14 4.27
N LEU A 14 -5.25 7.08 3.23
CA LEU A 14 -4.86 8.27 2.47
C LEU A 14 -6.00 8.88 1.66
N LEU A 15 -6.90 8.05 1.11
CA LEU A 15 -7.93 8.48 0.15
C LEU A 15 -9.31 8.71 0.79
N ASP A 16 -9.66 8.00 1.85
CA ASP A 16 -10.89 8.19 2.60
C ASP A 16 -10.67 9.13 3.79
N ARG A 17 -11.11 10.39 3.65
CA ARG A 17 -11.01 11.41 4.72
C ARG A 17 -11.80 11.08 5.98
N SER A 18 -12.74 10.14 5.91
CA SER A 18 -13.53 9.66 7.05
C SER A 18 -12.87 8.50 7.79
N GLU A 19 -11.80 7.92 7.24
CA GLU A 19 -11.04 6.86 7.87
C GLU A 19 -10.37 7.40 9.15
N ARG A 20 -10.41 6.61 10.23
CA ARG A 20 -9.98 7.02 11.58
C ARG A 20 -8.52 7.47 11.63
N PHE A 21 -7.66 6.87 10.82
CA PHE A 21 -6.23 7.12 10.77
C PHE A 21 -5.84 8.05 9.61
N HIS A 22 -6.79 8.64 8.88
CA HIS A 22 -6.52 9.51 7.73
C HIS A 22 -5.47 10.57 8.04
N GLU A 23 -5.68 11.40 9.07
CA GLU A 23 -4.78 12.50 9.42
C GLU A 23 -3.36 12.01 9.77
N ARG A 24 -3.28 10.96 10.59
CA ARG A 24 -2.00 10.37 10.99
C ARG A 24 -1.27 9.75 9.79
N CYS A 25 -2.02 9.09 8.91
CA CYS A 25 -1.49 8.46 7.71
C CYS A 25 -0.95 9.51 6.74
N ALA A 26 -1.72 10.57 6.48
CA ALA A 26 -1.34 11.69 5.62
C ALA A 26 -0.08 12.40 6.15
N GLN A 27 0.02 12.62 7.46
CA GLN A 27 1.24 13.19 8.07
C GLN A 27 2.46 12.29 7.86
N VAL A 28 2.36 11.01 8.21
CA VAL A 28 3.48 10.06 8.09
C VAL A 28 3.94 9.95 6.63
N ILE A 29 3.01 9.82 5.69
CA ILE A 29 3.34 9.68 4.27
C ILE A 29 3.86 11.00 3.69
N GLY A 30 3.36 12.15 4.15
CA GLY A 30 3.87 13.46 3.75
C GLY A 30 5.34 13.69 4.12
N ASP A 31 5.81 13.07 5.20
CA ASP A 31 7.21 13.13 5.65
C ASP A 31 8.11 12.08 4.95
N VAL A 32 7.53 11.13 4.23
CA VAL A 32 8.30 10.09 3.53
C VAL A 32 8.91 10.64 2.24
N THR A 33 10.24 10.66 2.20
CA THR A 33 11.03 11.04 1.00
C THR A 33 11.49 9.83 0.17
N ALA A 34 11.21 8.61 0.64
CA ALA A 34 11.54 7.39 -0.06
C ALA A 34 10.43 6.98 -1.05
N PRO A 35 10.74 6.18 -2.09
CA PRO A 35 9.73 5.66 -3.00
C PRO A 35 8.66 4.85 -2.24
N LEU A 36 7.40 5.10 -2.59
CA LEU A 36 6.26 4.33 -2.10
C LEU A 36 6.03 3.16 -3.05
N ILE A 37 6.26 1.95 -2.56
CA ILE A 37 6.14 0.72 -3.35
C ILE A 37 4.97 -0.14 -2.84
N THR A 38 4.35 -0.90 -3.72
CA THR A 38 3.26 -1.84 -3.38
C THR A 38 3.15 -2.96 -4.41
N CYS A 39 2.04 -3.70 -4.43
CA CYS A 39 1.74 -4.74 -5.41
C CYS A 39 0.31 -4.65 -5.97
N GLU A 40 0.05 -5.38 -7.05
CA GLU A 40 -1.24 -5.39 -7.74
C GLU A 40 -2.38 -5.83 -6.83
N ALA A 41 -2.12 -6.73 -5.87
CA ALA A 41 -3.13 -7.18 -4.90
C ALA A 41 -3.59 -6.03 -3.99
N VAL A 42 -2.67 -5.19 -3.51
CA VAL A 42 -3.00 -4.02 -2.69
C VAL A 42 -3.80 -3.00 -3.50
N ILE A 43 -3.45 -2.78 -4.77
CA ILE A 43 -4.22 -1.88 -5.65
C ILE A 43 -5.64 -2.40 -5.88
N ALA A 44 -5.78 -3.70 -6.17
CA ALA A 44 -7.08 -4.33 -6.38
C ALA A 44 -7.96 -4.24 -5.12
N GLU A 45 -7.41 -4.55 -3.95
CA GLU A 45 -8.13 -4.48 -2.69
C GLU A 45 -8.51 -3.04 -2.33
N SER A 46 -7.61 -2.08 -2.54
CA SER A 46 -7.88 -0.66 -2.30
C SER A 46 -9.05 -0.16 -3.15
N CYS A 47 -9.05 -0.45 -4.45
CA CYS A 47 -10.17 -0.13 -5.35
C CYS A 47 -11.47 -0.80 -4.89
N TYR A 48 -11.42 -2.05 -4.41
CA TYR A 48 -12.60 -2.74 -3.91
C TYR A 48 -13.14 -2.09 -2.63
N LEU A 49 -12.29 -1.79 -1.66
CA LEU A 49 -12.70 -1.18 -0.39
C LEU A 49 -13.23 0.24 -0.58
N LEU A 50 -12.61 1.01 -1.48
CA LEU A 50 -13.00 2.39 -1.78
C LEU A 50 -14.14 2.52 -2.79
N ARG A 51 -14.70 1.42 -3.33
CA ARG A 51 -15.70 1.43 -4.43
C ARG A 51 -16.97 2.26 -4.17
N ARG A 52 -17.28 2.58 -2.91
CA ARG A 52 -18.44 3.40 -2.52
C ARG A 52 -18.12 4.89 -2.44
N LEU A 53 -16.82 5.25 -2.41
CA LEU A 53 -16.36 6.63 -2.43
C LEU A 53 -16.16 7.06 -3.89
N LYS A 54 -16.99 8.00 -4.34
CA LYS A 54 -16.98 8.48 -5.73
C LYS A 54 -15.58 9.00 -6.11
N GLY A 55 -14.99 8.45 -7.17
CA GLY A 55 -13.70 8.87 -7.69
C GLY A 55 -12.48 8.25 -7.00
N ALA A 56 -12.67 7.45 -5.95
CA ALA A 56 -11.55 6.95 -5.16
C ALA A 56 -10.75 5.85 -5.88
N SER A 57 -11.41 4.94 -6.60
CA SER A 57 -10.72 3.94 -7.42
C SER A 57 -9.93 4.59 -8.55
N GLU A 58 -10.48 5.64 -9.18
CA GLU A 58 -9.78 6.46 -10.17
C GLU A 58 -8.58 7.17 -9.55
N ALA A 59 -8.69 7.67 -8.32
CA ALA A 59 -7.57 8.26 -7.59
C ALA A 59 -6.47 7.23 -7.29
N VAL A 60 -6.81 6.00 -6.89
CA VAL A 60 -5.83 4.91 -6.73
C VAL A 60 -5.06 4.69 -8.04
N LEU A 61 -5.78 4.52 -9.15
CA LEU A 61 -5.17 4.26 -10.46
C LEU A 61 -4.36 5.46 -10.97
N ALA A 62 -4.79 6.69 -10.70
CA ALA A 62 -4.04 7.90 -11.04
C ALA A 62 -2.72 7.99 -10.28
N ASN A 63 -2.67 7.56 -9.00
CA ASN A 63 -1.41 7.48 -8.24
C ASN A 63 -0.45 6.42 -8.81
N VAL A 64 -0.98 5.31 -9.34
CA VAL A 64 -0.16 4.33 -10.07
C VAL A 64 0.35 4.92 -11.39
N ALA A 65 -0.53 5.52 -12.19
CA ALA A 65 -0.19 6.09 -13.49
C ALA A 65 0.82 7.24 -13.40
N SER A 66 0.77 8.03 -12.32
CA SER A 66 1.74 9.11 -12.04
C SER A 66 3.05 8.63 -11.43
N GLY A 67 3.16 7.33 -11.09
CA GLY A 67 4.35 6.75 -10.48
C GLY A 67 4.53 7.08 -8.99
N ILE A 68 3.52 7.65 -8.33
CA ILE A 68 3.50 7.85 -6.88
C ILE A 68 3.44 6.50 -6.18
N PHE A 69 2.53 5.62 -6.61
CA PHE A 69 2.49 4.23 -6.16
C PHE A 69 3.22 3.36 -7.19
N GLN A 70 4.42 2.93 -6.84
CA GLN A 70 5.22 2.06 -7.70
C GLN A 70 4.88 0.60 -7.41
N ILE A 71 4.83 -0.25 -8.44
CA ILE A 71 4.57 -1.69 -8.30
C ILE A 71 5.79 -2.48 -8.76
N PRO A 72 6.93 -2.43 -8.03
CA PRO A 72 8.11 -3.20 -8.38
C PRO A 72 8.01 -4.65 -7.89
N LEU A 73 7.06 -4.97 -6.99
CA LEU A 73 6.93 -6.29 -6.41
C LEU A 73 6.17 -7.22 -7.34
N GLN A 74 6.88 -8.19 -7.91
CA GLN A 74 6.25 -9.30 -8.62
C GLN A 74 6.29 -10.55 -7.74
N LEU A 75 5.11 -11.08 -7.41
CA LEU A 75 4.98 -12.19 -6.46
C LEU A 75 5.71 -13.47 -6.91
N PRO A 76 5.59 -13.94 -8.18
CA PRO A 76 6.29 -15.15 -8.61
C PRO A 76 7.83 -15.07 -8.42
N GLN A 77 8.40 -13.89 -8.61
CA GLN A 77 9.82 -13.60 -8.50
C GLN A 77 10.27 -13.51 -7.03
N SER A 78 9.36 -13.17 -6.12
CA SER A 78 9.66 -12.92 -4.71
C SER A 78 9.27 -14.08 -3.79
N ALA A 79 8.40 -14.99 -4.24
CA ALA A 79 7.80 -16.04 -3.42
C ALA A 79 8.85 -16.94 -2.75
N GLN A 80 9.92 -17.31 -3.44
CA GLN A 80 10.98 -18.14 -2.87
C GLN A 80 11.70 -17.44 -1.70
N GLN A 81 11.96 -16.15 -1.82
CA GLN A 81 12.61 -15.39 -0.75
C GLN A 81 11.71 -15.26 0.48
N VAL A 82 10.40 -15.09 0.28
CA VAL A 82 9.41 -15.04 1.38
C VAL A 82 9.32 -16.39 2.10
N ILE A 83 9.33 -17.50 1.36
CA ILE A 83 9.23 -18.86 1.94
C ILE A 83 10.51 -19.25 2.70
N LEU A 84 11.68 -18.80 2.22
CA LEU A 84 12.98 -19.16 2.78
C LEU A 84 13.43 -18.22 3.91
N GLN A 85 12.73 -17.12 4.17
CA GLN A 85 13.01 -16.29 5.33
C GLN A 85 12.55 -17.00 6.61
N PRO A 86 13.46 -17.30 7.56
CA PRO A 86 13.06 -17.87 8.84
C PRO A 86 12.09 -16.90 9.52
N SER A 87 10.93 -17.42 9.91
CA SER A 87 9.90 -16.66 10.62
C SER A 87 10.49 -16.08 11.90
N SER A 88 10.88 -14.82 11.84
CA SER A 88 11.37 -14.07 13.00
C SER A 88 10.18 -13.82 13.92
N GLY A 89 9.93 -14.79 14.80
CA GLY A 89 9.00 -14.66 15.92
C GLY A 89 7.53 -14.91 15.59
N ALA A 90 7.16 -16.17 15.31
CA ALA A 90 5.82 -16.62 15.63
C ALA A 90 5.69 -16.73 17.17
N ARG A 91 5.35 -15.62 17.86
CA ARG A 91 4.60 -15.75 19.12
C ARG A 91 3.26 -16.36 18.75
N LYS A 92 3.15 -17.67 18.95
CA LYS A 92 1.89 -18.40 18.96
C LYS A 92 1.00 -17.74 20.00
N TYR A 93 -0.14 -17.21 19.58
CA TYR A 93 -1.29 -17.09 20.47
C TYR A 93 -1.81 -18.49 20.79
#